data_AF-A0A6J5VQG9-F1
#
_entry.id   AF-A0A6J5VQG9-F1
#
_cell.length_a   1.000
_cell.length_b   1.000
_cell.length_c   1.000
_cell.angle_alpha   90.00
_cell.angle_beta   90.00
_cell.angle_gamma   90.00
#
_symmetry.space_group_name_H-M   'P 1'
#
loop_
_entity.id
_entity.type
_entity.pdbx_description
1 polymer ?
#
loop_
_entity_poly.entity_id
_entity_poly.type
_entity_poly.pdbx_seq_one_letter_code
_entity_poly.pdbx_strand_id
1 'polypeptide(L)'
;MSSDSGPFVMPNLPGEIKMTGAQVPYFLKENIDNDLTQLMKRAQESEVRSYGIVVNSFYELEPVYAHYYTRVLGRKAWHIGPLSPCNRDNEEKS
;
A
#
# COMPACT_ATOMS: atom_id res chain seq x y z
N MET A 1 10.98 26.99 -7.59
CA MET A 1 11.64 25.67 -7.64
C MET A 1 12.25 25.31 -6.28
N SER A 2 11.48 25.33 -5.20
CA SER A 2 12.02 25.07 -3.85
C SER A 2 10.92 24.55 -2.92
N SER A 3 10.41 23.35 -3.21
CA SER A 3 9.47 22.67 -2.31
C SER A 3 9.65 21.14 -2.25
N ASP A 4 10.62 20.57 -2.98
CA ASP A 4 10.83 19.12 -3.02
C ASP A 4 11.67 18.60 -1.83
N SER A 5 12.28 19.51 -1.04
CA SER A 5 13.21 19.19 0.05
C SER A 5 12.64 19.37 1.46
N GLY A 6 11.57 20.15 1.65
CA GLY A 6 10.97 20.36 2.97
C GLY A 6 10.20 19.12 3.44
N PRO A 7 10.37 18.67 4.70
CA PRO A 7 9.55 17.60 5.26
C PRO A 7 8.11 18.07 5.46
N PHE A 8 7.15 17.23 5.10
CA PHE A 8 5.73 17.40 5.38
C PHE A 8 5.17 16.13 6.03
N VAL A 9 4.08 16.25 6.78
CA VAL A 9 3.39 15.11 7.39
C VAL A 9 2.34 14.58 6.42
N MET A 10 2.33 13.27 6.16
CA MET A 10 1.31 12.67 5.29
C MET A 10 -0.08 12.79 5.93
N PRO A 11 -1.06 13.38 5.24
CA PRO A 11 -2.41 13.47 5.76
C PRO A 11 -3.10 12.10 5.72
N ASN A 12 -4.10 11.92 6.58
CA ASN A 12 -5.03 10.78 6.54
C ASN A 12 -4.34 9.41 6.67
N LEU A 13 -3.24 9.31 7.42
CA LEU A 13 -2.70 8.03 7.87
C LEU A 13 -2.67 7.97 9.40
N PRO A 14 -2.77 6.77 9.98
CA PRO A 14 -2.50 6.58 11.40
C PRO A 14 -1.04 6.94 11.74
N GLY A 15 -0.85 7.87 12.67
CA GLY A 15 0.49 8.31 13.12
C GLY A 15 1.08 9.45 12.29
N GLU A 16 2.22 9.97 12.75
CA GLU A 16 2.92 11.09 12.10
C GLU A 16 4.01 10.56 11.17
N ILE A 17 3.68 10.35 9.89
CA ILE A 17 4.64 9.96 8.86
C ILE A 17 5.17 11.21 8.18
N LYS A 18 6.45 11.53 8.39
CA LYS A 18 7.14 12.63 7.72
C LYS A 18 7.81 12.15 6.44
N MET A 19 7.60 12.89 5.36
CA MET A 19 8.23 12.65 4.07
C MET A 19 8.62 13.95 3.39
N THR A 20 9.59 13.89 2.49
CA THR A 20 9.93 15.00 1.60
C THR A 20 9.22 14.84 0.26
N GLY A 21 9.09 15.93 -0.49
CA GLY A 21 8.59 15.87 -1.85
C GLY A 21 9.35 14.81 -2.65
N ALA A 22 10.68 14.78 -2.60
CA ALA A 22 11.51 13.79 -3.30
C ALA A 22 11.15 12.30 -3.06
N GLN A 23 10.52 11.95 -1.93
CA GLN A 23 10.09 10.57 -1.62
C GLN A 23 8.72 10.21 -2.20
N VAL A 24 7.94 11.18 -2.67
CA VAL A 24 6.63 10.95 -3.27
C VAL A 24 6.82 10.41 -4.70
N PRO A 25 6.16 9.31 -5.08
CA PRO A 25 6.20 8.81 -6.45
C PRO A 25 5.77 9.87 -7.47
N TYR A 26 6.49 9.96 -8.59
CA TYR A 26 6.26 11.02 -9.59
C TYR A 26 4.83 11.04 -10.14
N PHE A 27 4.20 9.85 -10.29
CA PHE A 27 2.84 9.71 -10.80
C PHE A 27 1.76 10.26 -9.84
N LEU A 28 2.12 10.60 -8.60
CA LEU A 28 1.26 11.31 -7.64
C LEU A 28 1.54 12.81 -7.59
N LYS A 29 2.72 13.26 -8.03
CA LYS A 29 3.15 14.66 -7.96
C LYS A 29 2.62 15.51 -9.10
N GLU A 30 2.65 14.96 -10.31
CA GLU A 30 2.37 15.70 -11.52
C GLU A 30 1.11 15.16 -12.18
N ASN A 31 0.25 16.07 -12.67
CA ASN A 31 -0.88 15.71 -13.54
C ASN A 31 -0.38 15.35 -14.95
N ILE A 32 0.66 14.52 -15.06
CA ILE A 32 1.06 13.91 -16.32
C ILE A 32 -0.01 12.88 -16.65
N ASP A 33 -0.55 12.94 -17.86
CA ASP A 33 -1.42 11.90 -18.39
C ASP A 33 -0.59 10.98 -19.31
N ASN A 34 -0.16 9.85 -18.76
CA ASN A 34 0.57 8.81 -19.47
C ASN A 34 0.08 7.41 -19.06
N ASP A 35 0.53 6.38 -19.77
CA ASP A 35 0.10 5.00 -19.56
C ASP A 35 0.28 4.52 -18.11
N LEU A 36 1.37 4.89 -17.43
CA LEU A 36 1.60 4.51 -16.03
C LEU A 36 0.59 5.18 -15.10
N THR A 37 0.38 6.49 -15.25
CA THR A 37 -0.58 7.24 -14.41
C THR A 37 -2.00 6.74 -14.62
N GLN A 38 -2.37 6.36 -15.85
CA GLN A 38 -3.65 5.74 -16.16
C GLN A 38 -3.77 4.34 -15.55
N LEU A 39 -2.72 3.54 -15.59
CA LEU A 39 -2.68 2.23 -14.94
C LEU A 39 -2.87 2.35 -13.42
N MET A 40 -2.17 3.28 -12.77
CA MET A 40 -2.29 3.52 -11.33
C MET A 40 -3.68 4.01 -10.94
N LYS A 41 -4.28 4.92 -11.72
CA LYS A 41 -5.67 5.35 -11.53
C LYS A 41 -6.64 4.16 -11.60
N ARG A 42 -6.53 3.34 -12.65
CA ARG A 42 -7.36 2.13 -12.81
C ARG A 42 -7.16 1.12 -11.67
N ALA A 43 -5.92 0.95 -11.20
CA ALA A 43 -5.62 0.10 -10.07
C ALA A 43 -6.31 0.60 -8.79
N GLN A 44 -6.22 1.90 -8.48
CA GLN A 44 -6.90 2.50 -7.33
C GLN A 44 -8.43 2.39 -7.42
N GLU A 45 -9.01 2.61 -8.60
CA GLU A 45 -10.45 2.41 -8.81
C GLU A 45 -10.87 0.95 -8.61
N SER A 46 -10.01 0.00 -9.01
CA SER A 46 -10.27 -1.43 -8.87
C SER A 46 -10.35 -1.88 -7.40
N GLU A 47 -9.69 -1.16 -6.48
CA GLU A 47 -9.79 -1.44 -5.03
C GLU A 47 -11.22 -1.27 -4.51
N VAL A 48 -11.97 -0.32 -5.07
CA VAL A 48 -13.38 -0.06 -4.71
C VAL A 48 -14.32 -1.02 -5.45
N ARG A 49 -14.03 -1.26 -6.74
CA ARG A 49 -14.92 -1.97 -7.66
C ARG A 49 -14.86 -3.48 -7.53
N SER A 50 -13.74 -4.02 -7.06
CA SER A 50 -13.56 -5.46 -6.85
C SER A 50 -14.26 -5.92 -5.58
N TYR A 51 -14.45 -7.23 -5.44
CA TYR A 51 -15.05 -7.80 -4.23
C TYR A 51 -14.23 -7.54 -2.96
N GLY A 52 -12.92 -7.44 -3.11
CA GLY A 52 -11.98 -7.11 -2.05
C GLY A 52 -10.54 -7.37 -2.48
N ILE A 53 -9.63 -7.31 -1.52
CA ILE A 53 -8.19 -7.21 -1.75
C ILE A 53 -7.48 -8.31 -0.96
N VAL A 54 -6.59 -9.03 -1.62
CA VAL A 54 -5.72 -10.01 -0.98
C VAL A 54 -4.39 -9.34 -0.70
N VAL A 55 -3.98 -9.29 0.56
CA VAL A 55 -2.79 -8.59 1.03
C VAL A 55 -1.76 -9.62 1.47
N ASN A 56 -0.56 -9.55 0.90
CA ASN A 56 0.58 -10.35 1.34
C ASN A 56 1.26 -9.70 2.55
N SER A 57 0.55 -9.69 3.67
CA SER A 57 0.98 -9.27 5.01
C SER A 57 0.16 -10.06 6.04
N PHE A 58 0.42 -9.89 7.34
CA PHE A 58 -0.34 -10.49 8.43
C PHE A 58 -0.73 -9.42 9.45
N TYR A 59 -1.85 -9.65 10.15
CA TYR A 59 -2.48 -8.61 10.98
C TYR A 59 -1.57 -8.11 12.10
N GLU A 60 -0.83 -9.01 12.76
CA GLU A 60 0.04 -8.70 13.89
C GLU A 60 1.23 -7.81 13.50
N LEU A 61 1.61 -7.77 12.21
CA LEU A 61 2.68 -6.91 11.73
C LEU A 61 2.28 -5.43 11.73
N GLU A 62 1.05 -5.14 11.30
CA GLU A 62 0.56 -3.79 11.05
C GLU A 62 -0.90 -3.60 11.46
N PRO A 63 -1.28 -3.90 12.73
CA PRO A 63 -2.68 -4.00 13.15
C PRO A 63 -3.44 -2.69 12.97
N VAL A 64 -2.77 -1.57 13.19
CA VAL A 64 -3.35 -0.22 13.02
C VAL A 64 -3.70 0.04 11.55
N TYR A 65 -2.84 -0.34 10.61
CA TYR A 65 -3.07 -0.12 9.18
C TYR A 65 -4.05 -1.14 8.61
N ALA A 66 -3.97 -2.41 9.03
CA ALA A 66 -4.96 -3.42 8.66
C ALA A 66 -6.38 -3.02 9.10
N HIS A 67 -6.52 -2.48 10.31
CA HIS A 67 -7.79 -1.94 10.80
C HIS A 67 -8.21 -0.68 10.02
N TYR A 68 -7.29 0.25 9.82
CA TYR A 68 -7.54 1.48 9.05
C TYR A 68 -8.06 1.18 7.65
N TYR A 69 -7.41 0.25 6.95
CA TYR A 69 -7.78 -0.16 5.60
C TYR A 69 -9.18 -0.75 5.53
N THR A 70 -9.54 -1.60 6.51
CA THR A 70 -10.82 -2.31 6.50
C THR A 70 -11.98 -1.51 7.08
N ARG A 71 -11.73 -0.65 8.07
CA ARG A 71 -12.78 0.06 8.82
C ARG A 71 -12.91 1.53 8.46
N VAL A 72 -11.80 2.21 8.20
CA VAL A 72 -11.80 3.64 7.87
C VAL A 72 -11.93 3.85 6.36
N LEU A 73 -11.12 3.13 5.56
CA LEU A 73 -11.24 3.17 4.11
C LEU A 73 -12.37 2.27 3.56
N GLY A 74 -12.95 1.42 4.42
CA GLY A 74 -14.08 0.55 4.07
C GLY A 74 -13.75 -0.54 3.04
N ARG A 75 -12.47 -0.91 2.90
CA ARG A 75 -12.03 -1.94 1.95
C ARG A 75 -12.22 -3.33 2.54
N LYS A 76 -12.78 -4.26 1.76
CA LYS A 76 -12.76 -5.67 2.13
C LYS A 76 -11.38 -6.24 1.84
N ALA A 77 -10.63 -6.66 2.86
CA ALA A 77 -9.28 -7.15 2.68
C ALA A 77 -8.97 -8.41 3.52
N TRP A 78 -8.15 -9.31 2.97
CA TRP A 78 -7.65 -10.51 3.63
C TRP A 78 -6.13 -10.53 3.63
N HIS A 79 -5.56 -10.56 4.82
CA HIS A 79 -4.12 -10.62 5.05
C HIS A 79 -3.74 -12.10 5.15
N ILE A 80 -3.05 -12.63 4.13
CA ILE A 80 -2.74 -14.08 4.00
C ILE A 80 -1.24 -14.36 4.03
N GLY A 81 -0.44 -13.34 4.33
CA GLY A 81 1.00 -13.42 4.35
C GLY A 81 1.58 -13.98 5.65
N PRO A 82 2.91 -14.13 5.71
CA PRO A 82 3.84 -13.89 4.62
C PRO A 82 3.82 -15.06 3.61
N LEU A 83 3.52 -14.75 2.34
CA LEU A 83 3.69 -15.65 1.22
C LEU A 83 5.15 -15.56 0.77
N SER A 84 6.04 -16.28 1.45
CA SER A 84 7.39 -16.52 0.94
C SER A 84 7.34 -17.71 -0.04
N PRO A 85 7.92 -17.63 -1.25
CA PRO A 85 8.21 -18.80 -2.05
C PRO A 85 9.44 -19.51 -1.46
N CYS A 86 9.29 -20.08 -0.27
CA CYS A 86 10.21 -21.09 0.21
C CYS A 86 9.41 -22.39 0.19
N ASN A 87 9.73 -23.26 -0.78
CA ASN A 87 9.59 -24.68 -0.54
C ASN A 87 10.21 -24.92 0.83
N ARG A 88 9.38 -25.18 1.83
CA ARG A 88 9.88 -25.71 3.07
C ARG A 88 10.31 -27.12 2.69
N ASP A 89 11.57 -27.27 2.27
CA ASP A 89 12.29 -28.54 2.20
C ASP A 89 12.47 -29.08 3.63
N ASN A 90 11.35 -29.23 4.31
CA ASN A 90 11.17 -29.98 5.53
C ASN A 90 10.12 -31.05 5.20
N GLU A 91 10.38 -31.85 4.16
CA GLU A 91 10.16 -33.28 4.33
C GLU A 91 11.25 -33.74 5.31
N GLU A 92 10.87 -33.73 6.59
CA GLU A 92 11.61 -34.40 7.64
C GLU A 92 11.85 -35.86 7.22
N LYS A 93 13.13 -36.22 7.07
CA LYS A 93 13.69 -37.53 7.43
C LYS A 93 13.05 -38.78 6.79
N SER A 94 13.76 -39.36 5.82
CA SER A 94 13.82 -40.82 5.61
C SER A 94 15.27 -41.23 5.37
#